data_AF-A0AB34L467-F1
#
_entry.id   AF-A0AB34L467-F1
#
_cell.length_a   1.000
_cell.length_b   1.000
_cell.length_c   1.000
_cell.angle_alpha   90.00
_cell.angle_beta   90.00
_cell.angle_gamma   90.00
#
_symmetry.space_group_name_H-M   'P 1'
#
loop_
_entity.id
_entity.type
_entity.pdbx_description
1 polymer ?
#
loop_
_entity_poly.entity_id
_entity_poly.type
_entity_poly.pdbx_seq_one_letter_code
_entity_poly.pdbx_strand_id
1 'polypeptide(L)'
;MPSLPSGIRLVTLLNEHLSEIMDRERTNRTSIHLYCTGPYWVAFERSAYQLCLTFPDSEITPLRLFAYPFPIVMVSVTDRSLRSYARKHILRRDETDYVVLTVPESSLTDYRRWHAGEVEGLPQLT
;
A
#
# COMPACT_ATOMS: atom_id res chain seq x y z
N MET A 1 7.71 -26.08 1.26
CA MET A 1 8.40 -25.04 2.05
C MET A 1 7.34 -24.26 2.81
N PRO A 2 7.41 -24.09 4.14
CA PRO A 2 6.51 -23.18 4.83
C PRO A 2 6.79 -21.76 4.32
N SER A 3 5.77 -21.11 3.78
CA SER A 3 5.87 -19.71 3.38
C SER A 3 6.09 -18.84 4.62
N LEU A 4 7.04 -17.90 4.56
CA LEU A 4 7.26 -16.94 5.63
C LEU A 4 5.94 -16.21 6.01
N PRO A 5 5.60 -16.06 7.30
CA PRO A 5 4.39 -15.37 7.75
C PRO A 5 4.29 -13.94 7.20
N SER A 6 3.06 -13.47 6.95
CA SER A 6 2.83 -12.18 6.31
C SER A 6 3.45 -11.00 7.05
N GLY A 7 3.38 -11.01 8.38
CA GLY A 7 4.00 -9.98 9.22
C GLY A 7 5.52 -9.92 9.04
N ILE A 8 6.20 -11.08 8.95
CA ILE A 8 7.66 -11.10 8.74
C ILE A 8 7.99 -10.59 7.33
N ARG A 9 7.22 -10.98 6.30
CA ARG A 9 7.40 -10.46 4.94
C ARG A 9 7.24 -8.95 4.87
N LEU A 10 6.23 -8.40 5.56
CA LEU A 10 6.02 -6.95 5.63
C LEU A 10 7.20 -6.25 6.31
N VAL A 11 7.67 -6.77 7.45
CA VAL A 11 8.82 -6.20 8.16
C VAL A 11 10.08 -6.25 7.29
N THR A 12 10.34 -7.36 6.60
CA THR A 12 11.46 -7.48 5.66
C THR A 12 11.36 -6.46 4.53
N LEU A 13 10.19 -6.35 3.89
CA LEU A 13 9.93 -5.38 2.82
C LEU A 13 10.22 -3.93 3.29
N LEU A 14 9.73 -3.55 4.47
CA LEU A 14 9.94 -2.22 5.01
C LEU A 14 11.41 -1.99 5.38
N ASN A 15 12.08 -2.97 5.99
CA ASN A 15 13.49 -2.82 6.35
C ASN A 15 14.40 -2.67 5.12
N GLU A 16 14.10 -3.36 4.03
CA GLU A 16 14.96 -3.39 2.84
C GLU A 16 14.61 -2.29 1.83
N HIS A 17 13.32 -1.96 1.66
CA HIS A 17 12.85 -1.14 0.54
C HIS A 17 12.09 0.13 0.92
N LEU A 18 11.92 0.46 2.22
CA LEU A 18 11.10 1.61 2.63
C LEU A 18 11.46 2.92 1.92
N SER A 19 12.75 3.27 1.82
CA SER A 19 13.16 4.52 1.16
C SER A 19 12.74 4.56 -0.31
N GLU A 20 12.95 3.45 -1.04
CA GLU A 20 12.59 3.32 -2.45
C GLU A 20 11.07 3.42 -2.65
N ILE A 21 10.30 2.78 -1.76
CA ILE A 21 8.84 2.84 -1.76
C ILE A 21 8.38 4.29 -1.54
N MET A 22 8.93 4.98 -0.54
CA MET A 22 8.52 6.35 -0.22
C MET A 22 8.90 7.36 -1.30
N ASP A 23 10.07 7.21 -1.93
CA ASP A 23 10.47 8.07 -3.05
C ASP A 23 9.56 7.87 -4.27
N ARG A 24 9.14 6.64 -4.53
CA ARG A 24 8.14 6.31 -5.56
C ARG A 24 6.79 6.95 -5.25
N GLU A 25 6.28 6.76 -4.03
CA GLU A 25 4.97 7.27 -3.61
C GLU A 25 4.90 8.81 -3.60
N ARG A 26 6.02 9.50 -3.35
CA ARG A 26 6.09 10.97 -3.38
C ARG A 26 5.64 11.54 -4.73
N THR A 27 5.97 10.88 -5.84
CA THR A 27 5.71 11.36 -7.20
C THR A 27 4.57 10.62 -7.89
N ASN A 28 4.10 9.53 -7.30
CA ASN A 28 3.02 8.69 -7.82
C ASN A 28 1.69 9.47 -7.92
N ARG A 29 0.98 9.25 -9.01
CA ARG A 29 -0.27 9.95 -9.34
C ARG A 29 -1.30 9.05 -10.00
N THR A 30 -0.86 8.05 -10.76
CA THR A 30 -1.73 7.28 -11.67
C THR A 30 -1.45 5.77 -11.58
N SER A 31 -0.84 5.31 -10.50
CA SER A 31 -0.46 3.90 -10.35
C SER A 31 -0.68 3.42 -8.94
N ILE A 32 -1.11 2.17 -8.81
CA ILE A 32 -1.15 1.46 -7.52
C ILE A 32 -0.02 0.45 -7.51
N HIS A 33 0.95 0.67 -6.63
CA HIS A 33 2.07 -0.22 -6.38
C HIS A 33 1.72 -1.21 -5.27
N LEU A 34 1.65 -2.49 -5.60
CA LEU A 34 1.23 -3.57 -4.71
C LEU A 34 2.39 -4.53 -4.45
N TYR A 35 2.65 -4.82 -3.17
CA TYR A 35 3.71 -5.71 -2.72
C TYR A 35 3.11 -6.94 -2.05
N CYS A 36 3.58 -8.12 -2.44
CA CYS A 36 3.08 -9.38 -1.91
C CYS A 36 3.62 -9.65 -0.51
N THR A 37 2.73 -9.89 0.44
CA THR A 37 3.08 -10.35 1.80
C THR A 37 2.54 -11.77 2.06
N GLY A 38 2.30 -12.55 0.99
CA GLY A 38 1.74 -13.90 1.08
C GLY A 38 0.27 -13.92 0.64
N PRO A 39 -0.71 -14.12 1.55
CA PRO A 39 -2.13 -14.09 1.20
C PRO A 39 -2.69 -12.67 0.97
N TYR A 40 -1.90 -11.64 1.27
CA TYR A 40 -2.28 -10.24 1.15
C TYR A 40 -1.32 -9.49 0.23
N TRP A 41 -1.84 -8.43 -0.37
CA TRP A 41 -1.10 -7.43 -1.11
C TRP A 41 -1.24 -6.09 -0.41
N VAL A 42 -0.13 -5.39 -0.22
CA VAL A 42 -0.10 -4.11 0.50
C VAL A 42 0.33 -2.99 -0.44
N ALA A 43 -0.23 -1.81 -0.22
CA ALA A 43 0.17 -0.57 -0.85
C ALA A 43 0.41 0.49 0.25
N PHE A 44 1.17 1.53 -0.10
CA PHE A 44 1.51 2.62 0.83
C PHE A 44 1.08 3.97 0.25
N GLU A 45 0.79 4.92 1.12
CA GLU A 45 0.56 6.32 0.79
C GLU A 45 -0.44 6.56 -0.36
N ARG A 46 0.00 7.05 -1.51
CA ARG A 46 -0.91 7.40 -2.61
C ARG A 46 -1.45 6.16 -3.29
N SER A 47 -0.63 5.14 -3.45
CA SER A 47 -1.09 3.81 -3.87
C SER A 47 -2.12 3.28 -2.88
N ALA A 48 -1.91 3.44 -1.58
CA ALA A 48 -2.84 3.00 -0.54
C ALA A 48 -4.20 3.71 -0.63
N TYR A 49 -4.18 5.04 -0.81
CA TYR A 49 -5.39 5.82 -1.03
C TYR A 49 -6.16 5.37 -2.28
N GLN A 50 -5.47 5.19 -3.40
CA GLN A 50 -6.10 4.71 -4.63
C GLN A 50 -6.62 3.28 -4.48
N LEU A 51 -5.92 2.45 -3.72
CA LEU A 51 -6.34 1.09 -3.43
C LEU A 51 -7.63 1.06 -2.61
N CYS A 52 -7.78 1.90 -1.58
CA CYS A 52 -9.02 1.90 -0.79
C CYS A 52 -10.23 2.42 -1.57
N LEU A 53 -10.02 3.33 -2.52
CA LEU A 53 -11.07 3.76 -3.47
C LEU A 53 -11.46 2.64 -4.45
N THR A 54 -10.50 1.79 -4.83
CA THR A 54 -10.71 0.73 -5.83
C THR A 54 -11.28 -0.55 -5.20
N PHE A 55 -10.93 -0.84 -3.94
CA PHE A 55 -11.31 -2.05 -3.21
C PHE A 55 -12.03 -1.66 -1.90
N PRO A 56 -13.38 -1.67 -1.88
CA PRO A 56 -14.16 -1.35 -0.69
C PRO A 56 -13.94 -2.32 0.49
N ASP A 57 -13.45 -3.53 0.23
CA ASP A 57 -13.10 -4.55 1.20
C ASP A 57 -11.65 -4.47 1.71
N SER A 58 -10.93 -3.39 1.35
CA SER A 58 -9.56 -3.16 1.79
C SER A 58 -9.48 -2.81 3.28
N GLU A 59 -8.34 -3.15 3.89
CA GLU A 59 -8.04 -2.85 5.28
C GLU A 59 -7.00 -1.72 5.36
N ILE A 60 -7.37 -0.63 6.02
CA ILE A 60 -6.49 0.53 6.25
C ILE A 60 -5.75 0.35 7.57
N THR A 61 -4.43 0.53 7.53
CA THR A 61 -3.55 0.40 8.70
C THR A 61 -2.57 1.57 8.74
N PRO A 62 -2.78 2.56 9.62
CA PRO A 62 -1.77 3.59 9.86
C PRO A 62 -0.59 2.98 10.65
N LEU A 63 0.62 3.29 10.20
CA LEU A 63 1.88 2.75 10.70
C LEU A 63 2.78 3.87 11.23
N ARG A 64 3.49 3.57 12.32
CA ARG A 64 4.55 4.42 12.85
C ARG A 64 5.83 3.61 12.92
N LEU A 65 6.81 3.98 12.10
CA LEU A 65 8.06 3.25 11.93
C LEU A 65 9.18 4.01 12.63
N PHE A 66 9.99 3.33 13.45
CA PHE A 66 11.11 3.97 14.16
C PHE A 66 12.13 4.64 13.22
N ALA A 67 12.32 4.09 12.02
CA ALA A 67 13.25 4.59 11.03
C ALA A 67 12.67 5.70 10.13
N TYR A 68 11.43 6.14 10.35
CA TYR A 68 10.77 7.14 9.50
C TYR A 68 10.04 8.21 10.33
N PRO A 69 10.33 9.51 10.12
CA PRO A 69 9.88 10.57 11.02
C PRO A 69 8.38 10.90 10.92
N PHE A 70 7.69 10.43 9.88
CA PHE A 70 6.28 10.69 9.64
C PHE A 70 5.48 9.39 9.74
N PRO A 71 4.20 9.44 10.15
CA PRO A 71 3.34 8.27 10.03
C PRO A 71 3.17 7.89 8.56
N ILE A 72 2.99 6.60 8.30
CA ILE A 72 2.76 6.06 6.96
C ILE A 72 1.41 5.38 6.97
N VAL A 73 0.60 5.55 5.92
CA VAL A 73 -0.64 4.79 5.77
C VAL A 73 -0.41 3.61 4.83
N MET A 74 -0.68 2.41 5.32
CA MET A 74 -0.71 1.18 4.54
C MET A 74 -2.16 0.78 4.30
N VAL A 75 -2.45 0.24 3.12
CA VAL A 75 -3.73 -0.42 2.83
C VAL A 75 -3.45 -1.80 2.29
N SER A 76 -4.22 -2.79 2.74
CA SER A 76 -4.08 -4.17 2.30
C SER A 76 -5.36 -4.71 1.66
N VAL A 77 -5.18 -5.63 0.71
CA VAL A 77 -6.25 -6.40 0.08
C VAL A 77 -5.87 -7.87 0.01
N THR A 78 -6.85 -8.75 -0.07
CA THR A 78 -6.57 -10.19 -0.23
C THR A 78 -6.12 -10.50 -1.65
N ASP A 79 -5.27 -11.52 -1.80
CA ASP A 79 -4.91 -12.07 -3.11
C ASP A 79 -6.15 -12.49 -3.92
N ARG A 80 -7.20 -12.97 -3.25
CA ARG A 80 -8.48 -13.31 -3.89
C ARG A 80 -9.15 -12.09 -4.52
N SER A 81 -9.24 -10.96 -3.79
CA SER A 81 -9.84 -9.72 -4.28
C SER A 81 -9.05 -9.16 -5.45
N LEU A 82 -7.71 -9.14 -5.35
CA LEU A 82 -6.83 -8.66 -6.42
C LEU A 82 -6.93 -9.53 -7.69
N ARG A 83 -6.92 -10.86 -7.56
CA ARG A 83 -7.09 -11.76 -8.71
C ARG A 83 -8.45 -11.61 -9.38
N SER A 84 -9.51 -11.42 -8.59
CA SER A 84 -10.85 -11.16 -9.13
C SER A 84 -10.89 -9.86 -9.94
N TYR A 85 -10.21 -8.82 -9.46
CA TYR A 85 -10.06 -7.55 -10.16
C TYR A 85 -9.24 -7.69 -11.45
N ALA A 86 -8.09 -8.38 -11.39
CA ALA A 86 -7.20 -8.62 -12.52
C ALA A 86 -7.85 -9.41 -13.67
N ARG A 87 -8.82 -10.29 -13.37
CA ARG A 87 -9.59 -10.99 -14.42
C ARG A 87 -10.46 -10.06 -15.26
N LYS A 88 -10.78 -8.87 -14.75
CA LYS A 88 -11.66 -7.89 -15.39
C LYS A 88 -10.91 -6.67 -15.92
N HIS A 89 -9.63 -6.50 -15.58
CA HIS A 89 -8.85 -5.30 -15.86
C HIS A 89 -7.43 -5.64 -16.30
N ILE A 90 -6.83 -4.76 -17.12
CA ILE A 90 -5.46 -4.94 -17.60
C ILE A 90 -4.48 -4.45 -16.53
N LEU A 91 -3.58 -5.34 -16.08
CA LEU A 91 -2.48 -5.00 -15.19
C LEU A 91 -1.33 -4.38 -15.98
N ARG A 92 -0.69 -3.34 -15.43
CA ARG A 92 0.49 -2.71 -16.06
C ARG A 92 1.75 -3.55 -15.89
N ARG A 93 1.88 -4.20 -14.74
CA ARG A 93 2.95 -5.15 -14.39
C ARG A 93 2.37 -6.19 -13.46
N ASP A 94 2.69 -7.45 -13.70
CA ASP A 94 2.19 -8.60 -12.93
C ASP A 94 3.37 -9.55 -12.65
N GLU A 95 4.02 -9.34 -11.51
CA GLU A 95 5.09 -10.20 -11.00
C GLU A 95 4.65 -10.91 -9.73
N THR A 96 5.36 -11.98 -9.38
CA THR A 96 5.03 -12.85 -8.24
C THR A 96 4.89 -12.07 -6.92
N ASP A 97 5.75 -11.08 -6.72
CA ASP A 97 5.89 -10.31 -5.49
C ASP A 97 5.56 -8.82 -5.66
N TYR A 98 5.32 -8.37 -6.90
CA TYR A 98 5.08 -6.97 -7.21
C TYR A 98 4.11 -6.78 -8.38
N VAL A 99 3.03 -6.04 -8.13
CA VAL A 99 2.00 -5.76 -9.14
C VAL A 99 1.82 -4.25 -9.26
N VAL A 100 1.57 -3.78 -10.48
CA VAL A 100 1.24 -2.38 -10.75
C VAL A 100 -0.09 -2.28 -11.49
N LEU A 101 -1.04 -1.55 -10.91
CA LEU A 101 -2.30 -1.18 -11.56
C LEU A 101 -2.19 0.24 -12.11
N THR A 102 -2.82 0.50 -13.25
CA THR A 102 -3.05 1.87 -13.73
C THR A 102 -4.41 2.32 -13.27
N VAL A 103 -4.50 3.52 -12.70
CA VAL A 103 -5.75 4.13 -12.25
C VAL A 103 -5.81 5.60 -12.68
N PRO A 104 -7.01 6.21 -12.71
CA PRO A 104 -7.15 7.64 -12.95
C PRO A 104 -6.33 8.46 -11.93
N GLU A 105 -5.91 9.65 -12.35
CA GLU A 105 -5.16 10.55 -11.46
C GLU A 105 -5.99 10.91 -10.23
N SER A 106 -5.39 10.75 -9.04
CA SER A 106 -6.04 11.11 -7.79
C SER A 106 -5.72 12.55 -7.37
N SER A 107 -6.71 13.22 -6.78
CA SER A 107 -6.58 14.57 -6.23
C SER A 107 -5.61 14.59 -5.04
N LEU A 108 -4.56 15.42 -5.14
CA LEU A 108 -3.59 15.60 -4.05
C LEU A 108 -4.26 16.10 -2.77
N THR A 109 -5.26 16.97 -2.90
CA THR A 109 -5.99 17.55 -1.77
C THR A 109 -6.80 16.48 -1.04
N ASP A 110 -7.46 15.60 -1.78
CA ASP A 110 -8.30 14.55 -1.18
C ASP A 110 -7.45 13.46 -0.54
N TYR A 111 -6.33 13.08 -1.16
CA TYR A 111 -5.32 12.22 -0.53
C TYR A 111 -4.81 12.82 0.78
N ARG A 112 -4.42 14.11 0.80
CA ARG A 112 -3.92 14.76 2.02
C ARG A 112 -4.95 14.80 3.14
N ARG A 113 -6.22 15.09 2.80
CA ARG A 113 -7.32 15.09 3.75
C ARG A 113 -7.56 13.69 4.32
N TRP A 114 -7.59 12.69 3.45
CA TRP A 114 -7.73 11.29 3.84
C TRP A 114 -6.60 10.86 4.77
N HIS A 115 -5.34 11.06 4.36
CA HIS A 115 -4.17 10.70 5.15
C HIS A 115 -4.19 11.35 6.54
N ALA A 116 -4.51 12.65 6.61
CA ALA A 116 -4.58 13.36 7.89
C ALA A 116 -5.59 12.72 8.86
N GLY A 117 -6.74 12.27 8.35
CA GLY A 117 -7.74 11.56 9.14
C GLY A 117 -7.26 10.18 9.62
N GLU A 118 -6.60 9.41 8.76
CA GLU A 118 -6.12 8.06 9.12
C GLU A 118 -5.01 8.08 10.19
N VAL A 119 -4.20 9.15 10.25
CA VAL A 119 -3.07 9.25 11.18
C VAL A 119 -3.36 10.07 12.44
N GLU A 120 -4.54 10.71 12.55
CA GLU A 120 -4.91 11.60 13.66
C GLU A 120 -4.84 10.91 15.03
N GLY A 121 -5.19 9.61 15.09
CA GLY A 121 -5.22 8.82 16.32
C GLY A 121 -3.90 8.12 16.70
N LEU A 122 -2.83 8.28 15.90
CA LEU A 122 -1.57 7.59 16.19
C LEU A 122 -0.83 8.23 17.38
N PRO A 123 -0.43 7.46 18.40
CA PRO A 123 0.32 7.98 19.54
C PRO A 123 1.64 8.62 19.08
N GLN A 124 1.98 9.74 19.71
CA GLN A 124 3.25 10.43 19.46
C GLN A 124 4.40 9.59 20.05
N LEU A 125 5.46 9.40 19.27
CA LEU A 125 6.71 8.88 19.81
C LEU A 125 7.36 10.04 20.58
N THR A 126 7.14 10.08 21.89
CA THR A 126 7.87 10.93 22.84
C THR A 126 9.10 10.22 23.37
#